data_AF-A0A955I489-F1
#
_entry.id   AF-A0A955I489-F1
#
_cell.length_a   1.000
_cell.length_b   1.000
_cell.length_c   1.000
_cell.angle_alpha   90.00
_cell.angle_beta   90.00
_cell.angle_gamma   90.00
#
_symmetry.space_group_name_H-M   'P 1'
#
loop_
_entity.id
_entity.type
_entity.pdbx_description
1 polymer ?
#
loop_
_entity_poly.entity_id
_entity_poly.type
_entity_poly.pdbx_seq_one_letter_code
_entity_poly.pdbx_strand_id
1 'polypeptide(L)' 'MSLISTSSFTLDEIHQFLRAYRYVRTNARDLSESLHGKILATIFYEPSTRTRLSFESAMLRLGGQVVSESNIHFSSRAK' A
#
# COMPACT_ATOMS: atom_id res chain seq x y z
N MET A 1 -0.87 6.35 -11.60
CA MET A 1 0.55 5.94 -11.62
C MET A 1 0.64 4.57 -10.96
N SER A 2 1.35 3.62 -11.57
CA SER A 2 1.57 2.27 -11.02
C SER A 2 3.04 2.12 -10.65
N LEU A 3 3.35 1.51 -9.51
CA LEU A 3 4.72 1.26 -9.04
C LEU A 3 5.09 -0.20 -9.33
N ILE A 4 5.79 -0.45 -10.43
CA ILE A 4 6.14 -1.81 -10.89
C ILE A 4 7.64 -2.06 -10.80
N SER A 5 8.46 -1.08 -11.18
CA SER A 5 9.93 -1.19 -11.14
C SER A 5 10.57 0.11 -10.67
N THR A 6 11.64 0.01 -9.89
CA THR A 6 12.45 1.15 -9.45
C THR A 6 13.23 1.80 -10.59
N SER A 7 13.50 1.08 -11.68
CA SER A 7 14.17 1.62 -12.87
C SER A 7 13.27 2.54 -13.71
N SER A 8 11.96 2.54 -13.44
CA SER A 8 10.99 3.34 -14.19
C SER A 8 10.85 4.78 -13.65
N PHE A 9 11.54 5.12 -12.56
CA PHE A 9 11.43 6.45 -11.96
C PHE A 9 12.51 7.40 -12.46
N THR A 10 12.07 8.61 -12.77
CA THR A 10 12.96 9.76 -12.94
C THR A 10 13.43 10.29 -11.59
N LEU A 11 14.52 11.07 -11.59
CA LEU A 11 15.00 11.73 -10.37
C LEU A 11 13.95 12.66 -9.75
N ASP A 12 13.14 13.32 -10.56
CA ASP A 12 12.08 14.22 -10.09
C ASP A 12 10.95 13.46 -9.40
N GLU A 13 10.54 12.30 -9.91
CA GLU A 13 9.55 11.44 -9.26
C GLU A 13 10.07 10.90 -7.92
N ILE A 14 11.36 10.54 -7.85
CA ILE A 14 12.00 10.14 -6.59
C ILE A 14 11.95 11.30 -5.58
N HIS A 15 12.29 12.52 -6.01
CA HIS A 15 12.19 13.70 -5.15
C HIS A 15 10.74 13.97 -4.71
N GLN A 16 9.76 13.77 -5.59
CA GLN A 16 8.34 13.91 -5.26
C GLN A 16 7.91 12.87 -4.22
N PHE A 17 8.35 11.61 -4.36
CA PHE A 17 8.09 10.55 -3.40
C PHE A 17 8.68 10.88 -2.02
N LEU A 18 9.92 11.36 -1.96
CA LEU A 18 10.57 11.76 -0.72
C LEU A 18 9.88 12.95 -0.05
N ARG A 19 9.36 13.91 -0.83
CA ARG A 19 8.54 15.01 -0.30
C ARG A 19 7.23 14.51 0.29
N ALA A 20 6.52 13.62 -0.41
CA ALA A 20 5.30 13.00 0.07
C ALA A 20 5.54 12.21 1.37
N TYR A 21 6.60 11.42 1.43
CA TYR A 21 7.01 10.71 2.65
C TYR A 21 7.22 11.67 3.83
N ARG A 22 7.97 12.76 3.61
CA ARG A 22 8.23 13.75 4.68
C ARG A 22 6.93 14.37 5.17
N TYR A 23 6.03 14.73 4.25
CA TYR A 23 4.73 15.30 4.57
C TYR A 23 3.86 14.34 5.39
N VAL A 24 3.75 13.07 4.98
CA VAL A 24 2.99 12.07 5.74
C VAL A 24 3.58 11.86 7.13
N ARG A 25 4.91 11.82 7.24
CA ARG A 25 5.60 11.63 8.51
C ARG A 25 5.39 12.81 9.48
N THR A 26 5.41 14.06 8.98
CA THR A 26 5.24 15.25 9.83
C THR A 26 3.78 15.51 10.22
N ASN A 27 2.83 15.11 9.38
CA ASN A 27 1.40 15.37 9.58
C ASN A 27 0.61 14.08 9.88
N ALA A 28 1.26 13.08 10.47
CA ALA A 28 0.68 11.74 10.64
C ALA A 28 -0.64 11.75 11.43
N ARG A 29 -0.79 12.67 12.39
CA ARG A 29 -2.04 12.84 13.15
C ARG A 29 -3.16 13.41 12.29
N ASP A 30 -2.88 14.44 11.50
CA ASP A 30 -3.89 15.11 10.67
C ASP A 30 -4.35 14.24 9.50
N LEU A 31 -3.52 13.28 9.10
CA LEU A 31 -3.80 12.34 8.01
C LEU A 31 -4.47 11.03 8.47
N SER A 32 -4.81 10.89 9.75
CA SER A 32 -5.31 9.62 10.29
C SER A 32 -6.61 9.12 9.65
N GLU A 33 -7.37 10.00 9.01
CA GLU A 33 -8.61 9.67 8.26
C GLU A 33 -8.51 10.02 6.77
N SER A 34 -7.31 10.30 6.26
CA SER A 34 -7.12 10.75 4.88
C SER A 34 -7.54 9.72 3.82
N LEU A 35 -7.65 8.44 4.18
CA LEU A 35 -8.10 7.34 3.32
C LEU A 35 -9.46 6.77 3.76
N HIS A 36 -10.25 7.51 4.54
CA HIS A 36 -11.59 7.10 4.94
C HIS A 36 -12.44 6.71 3.72
N GLY A 37 -13.15 5.58 3.81
CA GLY A 37 -13.97 5.04 2.73
C GLY A 37 -13.19 4.44 1.54
N LYS A 38 -11.85 4.34 1.62
CA LYS A 38 -11.02 3.64 0.63
C LYS A 38 -10.71 2.22 1.11
N ILE A 39 -10.64 1.29 0.16
CA ILE A 39 -10.31 -0.12 0.39
C ILE A 39 -9.01 -0.45 -0.35
N LEU A 40 -8.05 -1.02 0.36
CA LEU A 40 -6.84 -1.65 -0.20
C LEU A 40 -7.06 -3.15 -0.33
N ALA A 41 -6.88 -3.69 -1.54
CA ALA A 41 -6.82 -5.13 -1.75
C ALA A 41 -5.35 -5.60 -1.74
N THR A 42 -5.01 -6.55 -0.87
CA THR A 42 -3.69 -7.20 -0.83
C THR A 42 -3.79 -8.61 -1.39
N ILE A 43 -3.02 -8.88 -2.46
CA ILE A 43 -3.06 -10.15 -3.20
C ILE A 43 -1.62 -10.69 -3.25
N PHE A 44 -1.36 -11.78 -2.53
CA PHE A 44 -0.05 -12.44 -2.47
C PHE A 44 -0.16 -13.88 -2.94
N TYR A 45 0.51 -14.22 -4.05
CA TYR A 45 0.60 -15.60 -4.55
C TYR A 45 1.52 -16.44 -3.67
N GLU A 46 2.68 -15.91 -3.31
CA GLU A 46 3.54 -16.44 -2.26
C GLU A 46 3.32 -15.68 -0.94
N PRO A 47 3.07 -16.37 0.18
CA PRO A 47 2.85 -15.71 1.46
C PRO A 47 4.04 -14.83 1.90
N SER A 48 3.77 -13.56 2.22
CA SER A 48 4.75 -12.65 2.82
C SER A 48 4.13 -11.85 3.97
N THR A 49 4.25 -12.35 5.20
CA THR A 49 3.68 -11.72 6.40
C THR A 49 4.23 -10.32 6.63
N ARG A 50 5.53 -10.10 6.45
CA ARG A 50 6.14 -8.79 6.70
C ARG A 50 5.66 -7.73 5.72
N THR A 51 5.59 -8.07 4.43
CA THR A 51 5.10 -7.15 3.40
C THR A 51 3.61 -6.89 3.60
N ARG A 52 2.81 -7.93 3.77
CA ARG A 52 1.37 -7.79 3.98
C ARG A 52 1.06 -6.86 5.17
N LEU A 53 1.64 -7.16 6.34
CA LEU A 53 1.37 -6.38 7.55
C LEU A 53 1.85 -4.92 7.45
N SER A 54 2.93 -4.63 6.71
CA SER A 54 3.38 -3.25 6.55
C SER A 54 2.38 -2.41 5.74
N PHE A 55 1.85 -2.96 4.64
CA PHE A 55 0.83 -2.29 3.82
C PHE A 55 -0.51 -2.17 4.55
N GLU A 56 -0.96 -3.25 5.20
CA GLU A 56 -2.22 -3.25 5.96
C GLU A 56 -2.18 -2.24 7.10
N SER A 57 -1.09 -2.22 7.87
CA SER A 57 -0.92 -1.27 8.98
C SER A 57 -0.92 0.18 8.48
N ALA A 58 -0.31 0.45 7.33
CA ALA A 58 -0.29 1.79 6.76
C ALA A 58 -1.70 2.23 6.33
N MET A 59 -2.48 1.34 5.68
CA MET A 59 -3.85 1.64 5.27
C MET A 59 -4.76 1.92 6.47
N LEU A 60 -4.70 1.07 7.49
CA LEU A 60 -5.51 1.21 8.71
C LEU A 60 -5.17 2.48 9.49
N ARG A 61 -3.89 2.87 9.54
CA ARG A 61 -3.45 4.12 10.20
C ARG A 61 -3.95 5.40 9.53
N LEU A 62 -4.35 5.31 8.26
CA LEU A 62 -4.89 6.42 7.49
C LEU A 62 -6.43 6.36 7.39
N GLY A 63 -7.09 5.52 8.19
CA GLY A 63 -8.55 5.40 8.25
C GLY A 63 -9.15 4.56 7.12
N GLY A 64 -8.29 3.91 6.34
CA GLY A 64 -8.67 3.03 5.26
C GLY A 64 -9.06 1.63 5.73
N GLN A 65 -9.63 0.86 4.81
CA GLN A 65 -9.98 -0.55 5.02
C GLN A 65 -9.09 -1.46 4.17
N VAL A 66 -8.97 -2.72 4.58
CA VAL A 66 -8.17 -3.73 3.86
C VAL A 66 -9.00 -4.98 3.61
N VAL A 67 -8.92 -5.51 2.39
CA VAL A 67 -9.30 -6.88 2.05
C VAL A 67 -8.03 -7.63 1.64
N SER A 68 -7.72 -8.73 2.31
CA SER A 68 -6.50 -9.50 2.06
C SER A 68 -6.80 -10.92 1.63
N GLU A 69 -6.13 -11.35 0.56
CA GLU A 69 -6.05 -12.75 0.15
C GLU A 69 -4.57 -13.19 0.17
N SER A 70 -4.25 -14.12 1.06
CA SER A 70 -2.88 -14.63 1.26
C SER A 70 -2.71 -16.08 0.85
N ASN A 71 -3.75 -16.73 0.30
CA ASN A 71 -3.71 -18.14 -0.07
C ASN A 71 -4.44 -18.40 -1.41
N ILE A 72 -3.93 -17.79 -2.48
CA ILE A 72 -4.51 -17.84 -3.83
C ILE A 72 -4.46 -19.25 -4.45
N HIS A 73 -3.82 -20.22 -3.80
CA HIS A 73 -3.83 -21.62 -4.25
C HIS A 73 -5.23 -22.25 -4.25
N PHE A 74 -6.22 -21.69 -3.54
CA PHE A 74 -7.60 -22.20 -3.50
C PHE A 74 -8.67 -21.23 -4.00
N SER A 75 -8.34 -19.98 -4.35
CA SER A 75 -9.32 -19.03 -4.89
C SER A 75 -9.29 -19.04 -6.42
N SER A 76 -10.32 -19.66 -7.01
CA SER A 76 -10.78 -19.55 -8.41
C SER A 76 -9.77 -19.01 -9.42
N ARG A 77 -8.73 -19.80 -9.74
CA ARG A 77 -8.13 -19.79 -11.08
C ARG A 77 -9.19 -20.38 -12.00
N ALA A 78 -10.14 -19.55 -12.46
CA ALA A 78 -11.03 -19.92 -13.54
C ALA A 78 -10.15 -20.28 -14.74
N LYS A 79 -10.36 -21.50 -15.23
CA LYS A 79 -9.68 -22.05 -16.40
C LYS A 79 -10.09 -21.29 -17.65
#